data_AF-A0A067R260-F1
#
_entry.id   AF-A0A067R260-F1
#
_cell.length_a   1.000
_cell.length_b   1.000
_cell.length_c   1.000
_cell.angle_alpha   90.00
_cell.angle_beta   90.00
_cell.angle_gamma   90.00
#
_symmetry.space_group_name_H-M   'P 1'
#
loop_
_entity.id
_entity.type
_entity.pdbx_description
1 polymer ?
#
loop_
_entity_poly.entity_id
_entity_poly.type
_entity_poly.pdbx_seq_one_letter_code
_entity_poly.pdbx_strand_id
1 'polypeptide(L)'
;MHGNPATEGINITNCLPLQIISAEDAKYILTRMSSSDPFPESWKGSMSISYQTGPEFSSNIWKLKMEMNMVNLKKTYYSVTGAIRGSHEPDRYVLLGSSHGLLSGNYTFGAMASMMEVARVFNMLISKRGWRPRRSVVFCSWGFNSVDGIVTPVLLNSEWGHSMRQRAVAYLGVDISVKAYRSLSVEASPLLFKTVYNASSLVPSVGPAEAKPGVKTVFDTWLKSVDPNKQKLNIIKGEGNAQSVLYDLGVPSLNVHLTTTEVCTLFGYQTNSSLDFIPSQLECF
;
A
#
# COMPACT_ATOMS: atom_id res chain seq x y z
N MET A 1 12.43 -4.77 34.56
CA MET A 1 11.69 -3.52 34.38
C MET A 1 12.20 -2.88 33.09
N HIS A 2 11.62 -3.25 31.95
CA HIS A 2 11.93 -2.59 30.67
C HIS A 2 10.85 -1.55 30.43
N GLY A 3 11.25 -0.28 30.40
CA GLY A 3 10.37 0.86 30.19
C GLY A 3 9.58 0.72 28.90
N ASN A 4 8.32 1.12 28.96
CA ASN A 4 7.43 1.19 27.82
C ASN A 4 7.95 2.30 26.88
N PRO A 5 8.41 2.00 25.65
CA PRO A 5 8.92 3.03 24.72
C PRO A 5 7.83 4.01 24.27
N ALA A 6 6.56 3.78 24.61
CA ALA A 6 5.45 4.68 24.30
C ALA A 6 5.41 5.98 25.14
N THR A 7 6.33 6.18 26.10
CA THR A 7 6.34 7.38 26.96
C THR A 7 7.46 8.39 26.66
N GLU A 8 8.39 8.09 25.76
CA GLU A 8 9.35 9.09 25.30
C GLU A 8 8.68 9.94 24.21
N GLY A 9 8.24 11.14 24.59
CA GLY A 9 7.71 12.12 23.65
C GLY A 9 8.70 12.35 22.51
N ILE A 10 8.20 12.35 21.27
CA ILE A 10 9.00 12.67 20.09
C ILE A 10 9.67 14.01 20.35
N ASN A 11 11.01 14.04 20.36
CA ASN A 11 11.77 15.25 20.61
C ASN A 11 11.63 16.19 19.39
N ILE A 12 10.58 17.00 19.38
CA ILE A 12 10.18 17.90 18.29
C ILE A 12 11.18 19.03 17.99
N THR A 13 12.22 19.21 18.80
CA THR A 13 13.21 20.28 18.60
C THR A 13 14.06 20.11 17.34
N ASN A 14 14.06 18.93 16.72
CA ASN A 14 14.75 18.64 15.46
C ASN A 14 13.80 18.42 14.27
N CYS A 15 12.50 18.72 14.41
CA CYS A 15 11.51 18.51 13.35
C CYS A 15 11.23 19.81 12.58
N LEU A 16 11.36 19.78 11.25
CA LEU A 16 10.92 20.88 10.39
C LEU A 16 9.43 20.72 10.05
N PRO A 17 8.69 21.84 9.90
CA PRO A 17 7.31 21.80 9.44
C PRO A 17 7.24 21.23 8.01
N LEU A 18 6.30 20.31 7.77
CA LEU A 18 6.06 19.70 6.47
C LEU A 18 4.58 19.82 6.10
N GLN A 19 4.32 20.37 4.92
CA GLN A 19 2.98 20.55 4.37
C GLN A 19 2.95 20.02 2.94
N ILE A 20 1.96 19.17 2.66
CA ILE A 20 1.66 18.73 1.29
C ILE A 20 0.84 19.84 0.62
N ILE A 21 1.20 20.19 -0.61
CA ILE A 21 0.49 21.19 -1.43
C ILE A 21 0.03 20.55 -2.74
N SER A 22 -0.99 21.13 -3.36
CA SER A 22 -1.44 20.69 -4.67
C SER A 22 -0.40 21.01 -5.74
N ALA A 23 -0.46 20.30 -6.88
CA ALA A 23 0.37 20.62 -8.05
C ALA A 23 0.09 22.05 -8.58
N GLU A 24 -1.13 22.54 -8.42
CA GLU A 24 -1.54 23.88 -8.82
C GLU A 24 -0.90 24.97 -7.93
N ASP A 25 -0.94 24.79 -6.61
CA ASP A 25 -0.25 25.68 -5.67
C ASP A 25 1.26 25.64 -5.88
N ALA A 26 1.81 24.44 -6.10
CA ALA A 26 3.23 24.28 -6.42
C ALA A 26 3.60 25.05 -7.69
N LYS A 27 2.78 24.99 -8.74
CA LYS A 27 2.97 25.75 -9.98
C LYS A 27 3.02 27.27 -9.69
N TYR A 28 2.16 27.77 -8.82
CA TYR A 28 2.13 29.19 -8.44
C TYR A 28 3.43 29.63 -7.75
N ILE A 29 3.99 28.79 -6.89
CA ILE A 29 5.25 29.06 -6.18
C ILE A 29 6.43 28.95 -7.15
N LEU A 30 6.55 27.83 -7.87
CA LEU A 30 7.68 27.52 -8.75
C LEU A 30 7.85 28.54 -9.88
N THR A 31 6.75 29.05 -10.46
CA THR A 31 6.80 30.08 -11.52
C THR A 31 7.34 31.43 -11.08
N ARG A 32 7.39 31.68 -9.76
CA ARG A 32 7.93 32.91 -9.18
C ARG A 32 9.36 32.75 -8.68
N MET A 33 9.86 31.53 -8.58
CA MET A 33 11.25 31.30 -8.18
C MET A 33 12.20 31.81 -9.26
N SER A 34 13.37 32.25 -8.83
CA SER A 34 14.46 32.71 -9.69
C SER A 34 15.77 32.21 -9.10
N SER A 35 16.75 31.93 -9.95
CA SER A 35 18.11 31.64 -9.53
C SER A 35 19.08 32.29 -10.51
N SER A 36 20.26 32.67 -10.03
CA SER A 36 21.38 33.02 -10.90
C SER A 36 21.97 31.78 -11.60
N ASP A 37 21.82 30.62 -10.96
CA ASP A 37 22.42 29.37 -11.40
C ASP A 37 21.53 28.66 -12.45
N PRO A 38 22.15 27.98 -13.43
CA PRO A 38 21.42 27.22 -14.43
C PRO A 38 20.68 26.06 -13.79
N PHE A 39 19.42 25.88 -14.19
CA PHE A 39 18.61 24.76 -13.72
C PHE A 39 19.11 23.43 -14.31
N PRO A 40 19.39 22.39 -13.49
CA PRO A 40 19.77 21.09 -13.99
C PRO A 40 18.61 20.42 -14.74
N GLU A 41 18.79 20.10 -16.03
CA GLU A 41 17.69 19.53 -16.85
C GLU A 41 17.16 18.19 -16.27
N SER A 42 17.98 17.45 -15.53
CA SER A 42 17.57 16.21 -14.85
C SER A 42 16.57 16.42 -13.71
N TRP A 43 16.38 17.65 -13.21
CA TRP A 43 15.45 17.98 -12.14
C TRP A 43 14.09 18.47 -12.66
N LYS A 44 13.96 18.63 -13.98
CA LYS A 44 12.78 19.22 -14.60
C LYS A 44 11.58 18.30 -14.45
N GLY A 45 10.52 18.82 -13.85
CA GLY A 45 9.24 18.14 -13.76
C GLY A 45 8.44 18.22 -15.06
N SER A 46 7.25 17.62 -15.06
CA SER A 46 6.33 17.59 -16.21
C SER A 46 5.41 18.81 -16.33
N MET A 47 5.40 19.72 -15.35
CA MET A 47 4.62 20.96 -15.45
C MET A 47 5.20 21.89 -16.52
N SER A 48 4.31 22.52 -17.30
CA SER A 48 4.68 23.48 -18.35
C SER A 48 5.02 24.86 -17.74
N ILE A 49 6.17 24.94 -17.06
CA ILE A 49 6.72 26.13 -16.40
C ILE A 49 8.24 26.20 -16.58
N SER A 50 8.82 27.40 -16.36
CA SER A 50 10.28 27.50 -16.17
C SER A 50 10.61 27.11 -14.73
N TYR A 51 11.41 26.06 -14.57
CA TYR A 51 11.88 25.63 -13.26
C TYR A 51 13.15 26.39 -12.88
N GLN A 52 13.26 26.76 -11.61
CA GLN A 52 14.39 27.46 -11.03
C GLN A 52 14.70 26.83 -9.67
N THR A 53 15.96 26.87 -9.24
CA THR A 53 16.36 26.25 -7.96
C THR A 53 16.15 27.16 -6.76
N GLY A 54 15.86 28.45 -6.98
CA GLY A 54 15.92 29.46 -5.92
C GLY A 54 17.37 29.81 -5.57
N PRO A 55 17.61 30.53 -4.47
CA PRO A 55 16.65 30.87 -3.41
C PRO A 55 15.80 32.12 -3.68
N GLU A 56 16.09 32.88 -4.73
CA GLU A 56 15.38 34.13 -5.00
C GLU A 56 13.96 33.93 -5.57
N PHE A 57 13.17 34.99 -5.50
CA PHE A 57 11.96 35.15 -6.29
C PHE A 57 12.19 36.20 -7.37
N SER A 58 11.39 36.17 -8.43
CA SER A 58 11.42 37.14 -9.52
C SER A 58 11.19 38.59 -9.07
N SER A 59 10.66 38.80 -7.86
CA SER A 59 10.67 40.09 -7.20
C SER A 59 11.00 39.96 -5.71
N ASN A 60 11.87 40.85 -5.23
CA ASN A 60 12.44 40.84 -3.88
C ASN A 60 11.41 41.13 -2.77
N ILE A 61 10.17 41.49 -3.12
CA ILE A 61 9.08 41.69 -2.16
C ILE A 61 8.39 40.38 -1.79
N TRP A 62 8.53 39.33 -2.61
CA TRP A 62 7.88 38.05 -2.36
C TRP A 62 8.63 37.27 -1.29
N LYS A 63 7.87 36.69 -0.37
CA LYS A 63 8.35 35.76 0.65
C LYS A 63 7.33 34.65 0.79
N LEU A 64 7.82 33.42 0.97
CA LEU A 64 6.97 32.28 1.30
C LEU A 64 6.83 32.21 2.83
N LYS A 65 5.58 32.27 3.32
CA LYS A 65 5.27 32.04 4.73
C LYS A 65 4.46 30.76 4.83
N MET A 66 4.93 29.81 5.62
CA MET A 66 4.17 28.63 6.00
C MET A 66 3.57 28.85 7.39
N GLU A 67 2.25 28.72 7.50
CA GLU A 67 1.53 28.80 8.76
C GLU A 67 0.76 27.49 8.94
N MET A 68 1.14 26.71 9.96
CA MET A 68 0.52 25.42 10.24
C MET A 68 0.00 25.41 11.67
N ASN A 69 -1.25 24.99 11.82
CA ASN A 69 -1.87 24.76 13.11
C ASN A 69 -2.21 23.28 13.24
N MET A 70 -1.23 22.50 13.68
CA MET A 70 -1.35 21.05 13.85
C MET A 70 -1.50 20.71 15.32
N VAL A 71 -2.53 19.92 15.65
CA VAL A 71 -2.78 19.44 17.01
C VAL A 71 -2.75 17.92 17.00
N ASN A 72 -1.89 17.34 17.83
CA ASN A 72 -1.86 15.89 18.03
C ASN A 72 -3.05 15.48 18.91
N LEU A 73 -3.93 14.66 18.34
CA LEU A 73 -5.10 14.15 19.03
C LEU A 73 -4.97 12.66 19.30
N LYS A 74 -5.31 12.24 20.53
CA LYS A 74 -5.45 10.83 20.86
C LYS A 74 -6.80 10.34 20.33
N LYS A 75 -6.77 9.36 19.42
CA LYS A 75 -7.97 8.74 18.85
C LYS A 75 -7.90 7.22 19.01
N THR A 76 -9.05 6.62 19.29
CA THR A 76 -9.18 5.16 19.36
C THR A 76 -9.47 4.61 17.97
N TYR A 77 -8.75 3.55 17.59
CA TYR A 77 -8.95 2.80 16.36
C TYR A 77 -9.21 1.34 16.71
N TYR A 78 -10.02 0.66 15.89
CA TYR A 78 -10.45 -0.71 16.14
C TYR A 78 -9.97 -1.62 15.03
N SER A 79 -9.27 -2.69 15.39
CA SER A 79 -8.93 -3.76 14.47
C SER A 79 -9.84 -4.96 14.72
N VAL A 80 -10.34 -5.58 13.65
CA VAL A 80 -11.24 -6.73 13.72
C VAL A 80 -10.51 -7.95 13.19
N THR A 81 -10.47 -9.02 13.98
CA THR A 81 -9.84 -10.28 13.56
C THR A 81 -10.84 -11.42 13.65
N GLY A 82 -10.82 -12.29 12.64
CA GLY A 82 -11.68 -13.47 12.57
C GLY A 82 -10.86 -14.68 12.14
N ALA A 83 -11.01 -15.81 12.84
CA ALA A 83 -10.21 -16.99 12.60
C ALA A 83 -11.07 -18.20 12.20
N ILE A 84 -10.62 -18.92 11.18
CA ILE A 84 -11.10 -20.25 10.83
C ILE A 84 -10.09 -21.25 11.36
N ARG A 85 -10.50 -22.08 12.33
CA ARG A 85 -9.63 -23.08 12.95
C ARG A 85 -9.26 -24.20 11.98
N GLY A 86 -7.97 -24.47 11.87
CA GLY A 86 -7.43 -25.57 11.07
C GLY A 86 -7.83 -26.95 11.60
N SER A 87 -7.90 -27.94 10.71
CA SER A 87 -8.28 -29.32 11.06
C SER A 87 -7.14 -30.18 11.59
N HIS A 88 -5.89 -29.90 11.20
CA HIS A 88 -4.72 -30.73 11.55
C HIS A 88 -3.63 -29.95 12.29
N GLU A 89 -3.35 -28.72 11.85
CA GLU A 89 -2.36 -27.82 12.44
C GLU A 89 -3.07 -26.52 12.88
N PRO A 90 -3.99 -26.57 13.85
CA PRO A 90 -4.79 -25.41 14.28
C PRO A 90 -3.95 -24.30 14.93
N ASP A 91 -2.75 -24.64 15.37
CA ASP A 91 -1.76 -23.76 15.98
C ASP A 91 -0.82 -23.12 14.96
N ARG A 92 -1.03 -23.31 13.65
CA ARG A 92 -0.30 -22.61 12.58
C ARG A 92 -1.23 -21.66 11.85
N TYR A 93 -0.78 -20.44 11.60
CA TYR A 93 -1.63 -19.36 11.08
C TYR A 93 -1.18 -18.89 9.70
N VAL A 94 -2.11 -18.81 8.75
CA VAL A 94 -1.95 -18.00 7.53
C VAL A 94 -2.83 -16.78 7.69
N LEU A 95 -2.24 -15.59 7.62
CA LEU A 95 -2.95 -14.34 7.85
C LEU A 95 -3.26 -13.67 6.51
N LEU A 96 -4.48 -13.14 6.38
CA LEU A 96 -4.87 -12.24 5.29
C LEU A 96 -5.28 -10.91 5.92
N GLY A 97 -4.55 -9.84 5.59
CA GLY A 97 -4.72 -8.53 6.21
C GLY A 97 -5.03 -7.44 5.20
N SER A 98 -5.96 -6.56 5.56
CA SER A 98 -6.29 -5.34 4.81
C SER A 98 -6.65 -4.19 5.76
N SER A 99 -6.46 -2.96 5.31
CA SER A 99 -6.81 -1.76 6.09
C SER A 99 -8.23 -1.30 5.78
N HIS A 100 -8.99 -0.93 6.81
CA HIS A 100 -10.24 -0.16 6.68
C HIS A 100 -10.10 1.27 7.22
N GLY A 101 -8.87 1.69 7.56
CA GLY A 101 -8.58 2.96 8.22
C GLY A 101 -8.76 4.19 7.33
N LEU A 102 -9.30 5.26 7.91
CA LEU A 102 -9.73 6.50 7.23
C LEU A 102 -8.62 7.37 6.61
N LEU A 103 -7.35 7.20 6.99
CA LEU A 103 -6.26 8.08 6.56
C LEU A 103 -5.69 7.76 5.17
N SER A 104 -5.98 6.58 4.63
CA SER A 104 -5.47 6.11 3.34
C SER A 104 -6.35 6.51 2.15
N GLY A 105 -7.35 7.36 2.35
CA GLY A 105 -8.35 7.71 1.32
C GLY A 105 -9.24 6.51 0.93
N ASN A 106 -10.13 6.71 -0.05
CA ASN A 106 -11.09 5.70 -0.52
C ASN A 106 -10.45 4.44 -1.13
N TYR A 107 -9.12 4.41 -1.30
CA TYR A 107 -8.38 3.40 -2.05
C TYR A 107 -8.30 2.02 -1.36
N THR A 108 -8.52 1.95 -0.04
CA THR A 108 -8.45 0.69 0.72
C THR A 108 -9.78 -0.08 0.77
N PHE A 109 -10.91 0.57 0.46
CA PHE A 109 -12.22 -0.10 0.50
C PHE A 109 -12.32 -1.25 -0.50
N GLY A 110 -11.72 -1.12 -1.68
CA GLY A 110 -11.67 -2.21 -2.67
C GLY A 110 -10.92 -3.45 -2.17
N ALA A 111 -9.85 -3.23 -1.41
CA ALA A 111 -9.08 -4.31 -0.79
C ALA A 111 -9.85 -4.98 0.33
N MET A 112 -10.50 -4.19 1.20
CA MET A 112 -11.36 -4.69 2.26
C MET A 112 -12.54 -5.50 1.70
N ALA A 113 -13.19 -5.03 0.63
CA ALA A 113 -14.26 -5.75 -0.05
C ALA A 113 -13.79 -7.11 -0.60
N SER A 114 -12.60 -7.14 -1.21
CA SER A 114 -11.99 -8.38 -1.70
C SER A 114 -11.71 -9.36 -0.55
N MET A 115 -11.16 -8.89 0.58
CA MET A 115 -10.91 -9.73 1.75
C MET A 115 -12.21 -10.28 2.36
N MET A 116 -13.26 -9.44 2.47
CA MET A 116 -14.57 -9.87 2.96
C MET A 116 -15.21 -10.93 2.05
N GLU A 117 -15.06 -10.79 0.73
CA GLU A 117 -15.57 -11.78 -0.22
C GLU A 117 -14.82 -13.12 -0.09
N VAL A 118 -13.50 -13.10 0.08
CA VAL A 118 -12.73 -14.31 0.38
C VAL A 118 -13.21 -14.96 1.68
N ALA A 119 -13.43 -14.19 2.75
CA ALA A 119 -13.95 -14.70 4.02
C ALA A 119 -15.35 -15.34 3.85
N ARG A 120 -16.22 -14.71 3.05
CA ARG A 120 -17.56 -15.22 2.72
C ARG A 120 -17.47 -16.56 1.97
N VAL A 121 -16.59 -16.67 0.97
CA VAL A 121 -16.38 -17.91 0.20
C VAL A 121 -15.85 -19.03 1.09
N PHE A 122 -14.88 -18.74 1.96
CA PHE A 122 -14.38 -19.72 2.93
C PHE A 122 -15.51 -20.22 3.85
N ASN A 123 -16.36 -19.31 4.35
CA ASN A 123 -17.51 -19.70 5.17
C ASN A 123 -18.51 -20.58 4.41
N MET A 124 -18.73 -20.33 3.12
CA MET A 124 -19.56 -21.20 2.28
C MET A 124 -18.96 -22.59 2.10
N LEU A 125 -17.64 -22.71 1.90
CA LEU A 125 -16.96 -24.00 1.78
C LEU A 125 -17.11 -24.81 3.08
N ILE A 126 -16.99 -24.16 4.23
CA ILE A 126 -17.18 -24.80 5.53
C ILE A 126 -18.64 -25.23 5.71
N SER A 127 -19.58 -24.28 5.57
CA SER A 127 -20.98 -24.50 5.91
C SER A 127 -21.69 -25.44 4.95
N LYS A 128 -21.33 -25.42 3.66
CA LYS A 128 -22.02 -26.21 2.61
C LYS A 128 -21.29 -27.48 2.21
N ARG A 129 -19.96 -27.53 2.36
CA ARG A 129 -19.14 -28.67 1.90
C ARG A 129 -18.37 -29.35 3.02
N GLY A 130 -18.49 -28.90 4.27
CA GLY A 130 -17.74 -29.44 5.40
C GLY A 130 -16.22 -29.27 5.29
N TRP A 131 -15.75 -28.48 4.32
CA TRP A 131 -14.33 -28.29 4.09
C TRP A 131 -13.71 -27.48 5.23
N ARG A 132 -12.52 -27.86 5.67
CA ARG A 132 -11.71 -27.05 6.59
C ARG A 132 -10.27 -26.96 6.11
N PRO A 133 -9.62 -25.79 6.29
CA PRO A 133 -8.22 -25.66 5.96
C PRO A 133 -7.38 -26.54 6.91
N ARG A 134 -6.24 -27.03 6.41
CA ARG A 134 -5.31 -27.82 7.23
C ARG A 134 -4.75 -27.01 8.41
N ARG A 135 -4.38 -25.76 8.13
CA ARG A 135 -3.89 -24.74 9.08
C ARG A 135 -4.96 -23.69 9.33
N SER A 136 -4.87 -22.99 10.44
CA SER A 136 -5.80 -21.91 10.76
C SER A 136 -5.59 -20.71 9.82
N VAL A 137 -6.70 -20.12 9.37
CA VAL A 137 -6.68 -18.90 8.53
C VAL A 137 -7.24 -17.75 9.36
N VAL A 138 -6.51 -16.64 9.41
CA VAL A 138 -6.88 -15.46 10.21
C VAL A 138 -7.07 -14.27 9.29
N PHE A 139 -8.29 -13.74 9.23
CA PHE A 139 -8.62 -12.51 8.53
C PHE A 139 -8.42 -11.34 9.48
N CYS A 140 -7.70 -10.32 9.03
CA CYS A 140 -7.35 -9.16 9.84
C CYS A 140 -7.76 -7.87 9.14
N SER A 141 -8.69 -7.15 9.74
CA SER A 141 -9.11 -5.83 9.27
C SER A 141 -8.51 -4.77 10.19
N TRP A 142 -7.52 -4.04 9.68
CA TRP A 142 -6.74 -3.07 10.45
C TRP A 142 -7.40 -1.69 10.45
N GLY A 143 -7.75 -1.17 11.63
CA GLY A 143 -8.46 0.11 11.76
C GLY A 143 -7.58 1.35 11.64
N PHE A 144 -6.28 1.16 11.69
CA PHE A 144 -5.31 2.21 11.44
C PHE A 144 -4.17 1.66 10.60
N ASN A 145 -3.95 2.28 9.45
CA ASN A 145 -2.75 2.12 8.65
C ASN A 145 -2.18 3.52 8.43
N SER A 146 -0.94 3.77 8.86
CA SER A 146 -0.20 4.93 8.34
C SER A 146 0.17 4.62 6.89
N VAL A 147 0.44 5.67 6.10
CA VAL A 147 0.87 5.53 4.69
C VAL A 147 2.09 4.59 4.57
N ASP A 148 2.89 4.51 5.63
CA ASP A 148 4.11 3.70 5.72
C ASP A 148 3.90 2.28 6.30
N GLY A 149 2.69 1.87 6.71
CA GLY A 149 2.48 0.53 7.26
C GLY A 149 2.99 0.30 8.69
N ILE A 150 3.28 1.36 9.45
CA ILE A 150 4.01 1.31 10.74
C ILE A 150 3.15 0.88 11.92
N VAL A 151 1.81 1.01 11.87
CA VAL A 151 0.98 0.86 13.08
C VAL A 151 0.35 -0.53 13.26
N THR A 152 -0.10 -1.18 12.19
CA THR A 152 -0.48 -2.62 12.19
C THR A 152 0.55 -3.56 12.86
N PRO A 153 1.86 -3.41 12.63
CA PRO A 153 2.93 -4.24 13.20
C PRO A 153 3.20 -3.91 14.66
N VAL A 154 3.03 -2.66 15.09
CA VAL A 154 3.12 -2.29 16.52
C VAL A 154 2.04 -3.02 17.32
N LEU A 155 0.81 -3.02 16.82
CA LEU A 155 -0.31 -3.75 17.44
C LEU A 155 -0.09 -5.27 17.39
N LEU A 156 0.35 -5.80 16.25
CA LEU A 156 0.67 -7.23 16.11
C LEU A 156 1.83 -7.65 17.02
N ASN A 157 2.86 -6.82 17.16
CA ASN A 157 4.01 -7.09 18.03
C ASN A 157 3.60 -7.05 19.50
N SER A 158 2.84 -6.05 19.93
CA SER A 158 2.48 -5.87 21.33
C SER A 158 1.57 -6.99 21.83
N GLU A 159 0.56 -7.36 21.05
CA GLU A 159 -0.43 -8.35 21.45
C GLU A 159 -0.02 -9.77 21.06
N TRP A 160 0.45 -9.97 19.83
CA TRP A 160 0.61 -11.28 19.21
C TRP A 160 2.06 -11.63 18.86
N GLY A 161 3.05 -10.79 19.18
CA GLY A 161 4.40 -10.89 18.64
C GLY A 161 5.09 -12.23 18.93
N HIS A 162 4.90 -12.79 20.13
CA HIS A 162 5.46 -14.11 20.47
C HIS A 162 4.80 -15.23 19.66
N SER A 163 3.46 -15.23 19.61
CA SER A 163 2.69 -16.23 18.85
C SER A 163 2.98 -16.15 17.36
N MET A 164 3.05 -14.94 16.79
CA MET A 164 3.34 -14.72 15.38
C MET A 164 4.70 -15.29 14.98
N ARG A 165 5.76 -14.98 15.74
CA ARG A 165 7.13 -15.49 15.48
C ARG A 165 7.22 -17.01 15.50
N GLN A 166 6.42 -17.68 16.33
CA GLN A 166 6.46 -19.14 16.47
C GLN A 166 5.51 -19.90 15.55
N ARG A 167 4.38 -19.27 15.16
CA ARG A 167 3.22 -19.99 14.61
C ARG A 167 2.73 -19.44 13.27
N ALA A 168 3.05 -18.20 12.93
CA ALA A 168 2.64 -17.65 11.64
C ALA A 168 3.48 -18.29 10.52
N VAL A 169 2.77 -18.79 9.50
CA VAL A 169 3.37 -19.42 8.32
C VAL A 169 3.60 -18.37 7.23
N ALA A 170 2.61 -17.52 7.01
CA ALA A 170 2.71 -16.42 6.06
C ALA A 170 1.69 -15.31 6.36
N TYR A 171 2.02 -14.09 5.95
CA TYR A 171 1.10 -12.95 5.93
C TYR A 171 0.87 -12.48 4.49
N LEU A 172 -0.40 -12.41 4.10
CA LEU A 172 -0.83 -11.90 2.81
C LEU A 172 -1.47 -10.54 3.05
N GLY A 173 -0.78 -9.49 2.63
CA GLY A 173 -1.29 -8.13 2.62
C GLY A 173 -2.07 -7.85 1.35
N VAL A 174 -3.21 -7.18 1.49
CA VAL A 174 -3.93 -6.53 0.39
C VAL A 174 -4.25 -5.12 0.87
N ASP A 175 -3.38 -4.17 0.54
CA ASP A 175 -3.58 -2.78 0.94
C ASP A 175 -4.46 -2.04 -0.10
N ILE A 176 -4.16 -2.22 -1.38
CA ILE A 176 -4.97 -1.75 -2.51
C ILE A 176 -5.16 -2.94 -3.45
N SER A 177 -6.39 -3.36 -3.74
CA SER A 177 -6.60 -4.52 -4.62
C SER A 177 -6.40 -4.18 -6.10
N VAL A 178 -6.82 -2.99 -6.53
CA VAL A 178 -6.78 -2.55 -7.93
C VAL A 178 -6.32 -1.09 -8.00
N LYS A 179 -5.11 -0.86 -8.51
CA LYS A 179 -4.62 0.46 -8.93
C LYS A 179 -4.92 0.73 -10.40
N ALA A 180 -4.85 -0.31 -11.23
CA ALA A 180 -5.25 -0.32 -12.63
C ALA A 180 -5.53 -1.77 -13.10
N TYR A 181 -5.88 -1.98 -14.36
CA TYR A 181 -6.49 -3.23 -14.84
C TYR A 181 -5.61 -4.09 -15.78
N ARG A 182 -4.35 -3.70 -16.03
CA ARG A 182 -3.54 -4.33 -17.10
C ARG A 182 -2.69 -5.50 -16.64
N SER A 183 -2.17 -5.51 -15.42
CA SER A 183 -1.24 -6.54 -14.96
C SER A 183 -1.25 -6.75 -13.45
N LEU A 184 -0.76 -7.91 -13.02
CA LEU A 184 -0.50 -8.23 -11.62
C LEU A 184 0.83 -7.59 -11.17
N SER A 185 0.82 -7.00 -9.97
CA SER A 185 2.02 -6.61 -9.23
C SER A 185 2.05 -7.34 -7.91
N VAL A 186 3.18 -7.99 -7.62
CA VAL A 186 3.39 -8.70 -6.36
C VAL A 186 4.76 -8.36 -5.79
N GLU A 187 4.74 -7.98 -4.52
CA GLU A 187 5.92 -7.89 -3.68
C GLU A 187 5.88 -9.06 -2.70
N ALA A 188 6.93 -9.86 -2.62
CA ALA A 188 6.92 -11.05 -1.79
C ALA A 188 8.28 -11.40 -1.19
N SER A 189 8.24 -12.14 -0.10
CA SER A 189 9.40 -12.88 0.38
C SER A 189 9.79 -13.95 -0.64
N PRO A 190 11.10 -14.21 -0.89
CA PRO A 190 11.54 -15.23 -1.86
C PRO A 190 10.93 -16.63 -1.62
N LEU A 191 10.66 -16.96 -0.35
CA LEU A 191 9.98 -18.20 0.06
C LEU A 191 8.58 -18.38 -0.55
N LEU A 192 7.91 -17.30 -0.95
CA LEU A 192 6.56 -17.31 -1.49
C LEU A 192 6.53 -17.23 -3.03
N PHE A 193 7.68 -17.04 -3.69
CA PHE A 193 7.73 -16.82 -5.15
C PHE A 193 7.07 -17.95 -5.95
N LYS A 194 7.41 -19.21 -5.62
CA LYS A 194 6.84 -20.38 -6.29
C LYS A 194 5.33 -20.46 -6.06
N THR A 195 4.86 -20.15 -4.86
CA THR A 195 3.43 -20.14 -4.52
C THR A 195 2.68 -19.10 -5.33
N VAL A 196 3.24 -17.90 -5.48
CA VAL A 196 2.66 -16.82 -6.29
C VAL A 196 2.57 -17.23 -7.76
N TYR A 197 3.66 -17.75 -8.34
CA TYR A 197 3.64 -18.22 -9.72
C TYR A 197 2.57 -19.29 -9.94
N ASN A 198 2.57 -20.34 -9.12
CA ASN A 198 1.60 -21.41 -9.22
C ASN A 198 0.16 -20.91 -9.08
N ALA A 199 -0.12 -20.02 -8.12
CA ALA A 199 -1.45 -19.46 -7.93
C ALA A 199 -1.88 -18.62 -9.15
N SER A 200 -1.01 -17.75 -9.65
CA SER A 200 -1.32 -16.89 -10.80
C SER A 200 -1.57 -17.67 -12.10
N SER A 201 -0.98 -18.87 -12.25
CA SER A 201 -1.21 -19.76 -13.40
C SER A 201 -2.55 -20.50 -13.33
N LEU A 202 -3.27 -20.45 -12.20
CA LEU A 202 -4.58 -21.10 -12.03
C LEU A 202 -5.74 -20.11 -12.15
N VAL A 203 -5.47 -18.81 -12.09
CA VAL A 203 -6.50 -17.76 -12.15
C VAL A 203 -6.66 -17.31 -13.60
N PRO A 204 -7.87 -17.37 -14.18
CA PRO A 204 -8.15 -16.83 -15.50
C PRO A 204 -7.79 -15.34 -15.59
N SER A 205 -7.23 -14.91 -16.72
CA SER A 205 -7.01 -13.48 -16.95
C SER A 205 -8.35 -12.75 -17.00
N VAL A 206 -8.40 -11.54 -16.43
CA VAL A 206 -9.54 -10.63 -16.50
C VAL A 206 -9.15 -9.34 -17.22
N GLY A 207 -9.87 -8.95 -18.28
CA GLY A 207 -9.70 -7.67 -18.99
C GLY A 207 -9.45 -7.80 -20.50
N PRO A 208 -9.26 -6.69 -21.25
CA PRO A 208 -9.14 -6.71 -22.72
C PRO A 208 -7.94 -7.51 -23.27
N ALA A 209 -7.04 -7.97 -22.40
CA ALA A 209 -6.00 -8.95 -22.72
C ALA A 209 -6.56 -10.35 -23.07
N GLU A 210 -7.78 -10.68 -22.66
CA GLU A 210 -8.51 -11.90 -23.04
C GLU A 210 -8.74 -12.01 -24.56
N ALA A 211 -8.75 -10.89 -25.28
CA ALA A 211 -8.93 -10.86 -26.73
C ALA A 211 -7.67 -11.28 -27.51
N LYS A 212 -6.52 -11.47 -26.84
CA LYS A 212 -5.25 -11.80 -27.49
C LYS A 212 -5.01 -13.32 -27.49
N PRO A 213 -4.67 -13.93 -28.63
CA PRO A 213 -4.32 -15.35 -28.70
C PRO A 213 -3.19 -15.71 -27.71
N GLY A 214 -3.40 -16.76 -26.92
CA GLY A 214 -2.40 -17.30 -25.99
C GLY A 214 -2.29 -16.59 -24.63
N VAL A 215 -3.24 -15.73 -24.25
CA VAL A 215 -3.37 -15.20 -22.88
C VAL A 215 -4.56 -15.86 -22.22
N LYS A 216 -4.33 -16.78 -21.28
CA LYS A 216 -5.41 -17.51 -20.60
C LYS A 216 -5.48 -17.20 -19.10
N THR A 217 -4.33 -16.90 -18.50
CA THR A 217 -4.19 -16.78 -17.05
C THR A 217 -3.63 -15.43 -16.66
N VAL A 218 -3.83 -15.05 -15.39
CA VAL A 218 -3.19 -13.86 -14.81
C VAL A 218 -1.66 -13.94 -14.94
N PHE A 219 -1.09 -15.14 -14.82
CA PHE A 219 0.34 -15.35 -15.05
C PHE A 219 0.77 -14.98 -16.48
N ASP A 220 0.00 -15.36 -17.51
CA ASP A 220 0.33 -15.04 -18.91
C ASP A 220 0.34 -13.53 -19.16
N THR A 221 -0.66 -12.83 -18.61
CA THR A 221 -0.76 -11.37 -18.70
C THR A 221 0.39 -10.69 -17.97
N TRP A 222 0.70 -11.18 -16.77
CA TRP A 222 1.82 -10.68 -15.97
C TRP A 222 3.16 -10.89 -16.66
N LEU A 223 3.41 -12.07 -17.23
CA LEU A 223 4.63 -12.37 -17.99
C LEU A 223 4.88 -11.41 -19.15
N LYS A 224 3.83 -11.00 -19.86
CA LYS A 224 3.93 -10.08 -21.01
C LYS A 224 4.13 -8.62 -20.59
N SER A 225 3.81 -8.28 -19.34
CA SER A 225 3.88 -6.92 -18.82
C SER A 225 5.23 -6.55 -18.22
N VAL A 226 6.06 -7.54 -17.89
CA VAL A 226 7.37 -7.33 -17.26
C VAL A 226 8.46 -7.41 -18.31
N ASP A 227 9.41 -6.48 -18.26
CA ASP A 227 10.66 -6.53 -19.02
C ASP A 227 11.35 -7.89 -18.82
N PRO A 228 11.66 -8.65 -19.89
CA PRO A 228 12.33 -9.94 -19.80
C PRO A 228 13.65 -9.93 -19.01
N ASN A 229 14.32 -8.76 -18.96
CA ASN A 229 15.59 -8.58 -18.26
C ASN A 229 15.43 -8.21 -16.78
N LYS A 230 14.20 -8.00 -16.29
CA LYS A 230 13.92 -7.65 -14.89
C LYS A 230 13.36 -8.84 -14.12
N GLN A 231 13.63 -8.85 -12.81
CA GLN A 231 13.01 -9.83 -11.91
C GLN A 231 11.49 -9.63 -11.90
N LYS A 232 10.74 -10.70 -12.16
CA LYS A 232 9.27 -10.66 -12.27
C LYS A 232 8.59 -10.32 -10.94
N LEU A 233 9.16 -10.84 -9.86
CA LEU A 233 8.73 -10.59 -8.49
C LEU A 233 9.63 -9.57 -7.84
N ASN A 234 9.01 -8.54 -7.27
CA ASN A 234 9.72 -7.59 -6.43
C ASN A 234 9.88 -8.20 -5.02
N ILE A 235 11.03 -7.97 -4.41
CA ILE A 235 11.19 -8.14 -2.97
C ILE A 235 10.41 -7.00 -2.30
N ILE A 236 9.88 -7.22 -1.10
CA ILE A 236 9.16 -6.17 -0.35
C ILE A 236 10.11 -4.99 -0.05
N LYS A 237 9.81 -3.81 -0.60
CA LYS A 237 10.77 -2.69 -0.68
C LYS A 237 10.65 -1.60 0.37
N GLY A 238 9.73 -1.73 1.32
CA GLY A 238 9.75 -0.85 2.48
C GLY A 238 8.49 -0.04 2.76
N GLU A 239 7.34 -0.44 2.20
CA GLU A 239 6.04 0.18 2.52
C GLU A 239 4.96 -0.88 2.79
N GLY A 240 4.03 -0.55 3.69
CA GLY A 240 2.79 -1.29 3.91
C GLY A 240 2.88 -2.41 4.96
N ASN A 241 1.74 -3.05 5.21
CA ASN A 241 1.62 -3.97 6.36
C ASN A 241 2.49 -5.23 6.21
N ALA A 242 2.65 -5.72 4.98
CA ALA A 242 3.43 -6.93 4.68
C ALA A 242 4.93 -6.76 4.97
N GLN A 243 5.45 -5.55 4.77
CA GLN A 243 6.84 -5.21 5.07
C GLN A 243 7.13 -5.42 6.55
N SER A 244 6.38 -4.76 7.39
CA SER A 244 6.70 -4.73 8.81
C SER A 244 6.45 -6.09 9.48
N VAL A 245 5.46 -6.86 9.00
CA VAL A 245 5.30 -8.26 9.41
C VAL A 245 6.51 -9.11 8.99
N LEU A 246 7.12 -8.83 7.84
CA LEU A 246 8.37 -9.48 7.45
C LEU A 246 9.55 -9.02 8.32
N TYR A 247 9.79 -7.72 8.47
CA TYR A 247 11.00 -7.21 9.11
C TYR A 247 10.96 -7.27 10.64
N ASP A 248 9.80 -7.04 11.28
CA ASP A 248 9.71 -7.01 12.76
C ASP A 248 9.41 -8.39 13.37
N LEU A 249 8.66 -9.22 12.64
CA LEU A 249 8.20 -10.53 13.11
C LEU A 249 8.90 -11.70 12.40
N GLY A 250 9.66 -11.46 11.33
CA GLY A 250 10.33 -12.53 10.59
C GLY A 250 9.37 -13.46 9.86
N VAL A 251 8.13 -13.03 9.61
CA VAL A 251 7.10 -13.87 8.98
C VAL A 251 7.13 -13.66 7.47
N PRO A 252 7.26 -14.74 6.66
CA PRO A 252 7.20 -14.63 5.20
C PRO A 252 5.93 -13.92 4.75
N SER A 253 6.09 -12.82 4.03
CA SER A 253 4.99 -11.94 3.68
C SER A 253 4.92 -11.67 2.18
N LEU A 254 3.73 -11.33 1.70
CA LEU A 254 3.51 -10.78 0.36
C LEU A 254 2.47 -9.65 0.36
N ASN A 255 2.52 -8.80 -0.65
CA ASN A 255 1.51 -7.80 -0.98
C ASN A 255 1.14 -7.94 -2.46
N VAL A 256 -0.14 -7.90 -2.80
CA VAL A 256 -0.63 -8.14 -4.16
C VAL A 256 -1.66 -7.09 -4.58
N HIS A 257 -1.51 -6.58 -5.81
CA HIS A 257 -2.44 -5.63 -6.41
C HIS A 257 -2.43 -5.70 -7.93
N LEU A 258 -3.51 -5.27 -8.58
CA LEU A 258 -3.51 -5.02 -10.03
C LEU A 258 -3.00 -3.61 -10.35
N THR A 259 -2.21 -3.48 -11.42
CA THR A 259 -1.56 -2.23 -11.85
C THR A 259 -1.51 -2.11 -13.38
N THR A 260 -0.91 -1.02 -13.86
CA THR A 260 -0.50 -0.80 -15.26
C THR A 260 1.02 -0.76 -15.38
N THR A 261 1.53 -1.03 -16.58
CA THR A 261 2.97 -1.02 -16.91
C THR A 261 3.54 0.40 -16.98
N GLU A 262 2.68 1.38 -17.24
CA GLU A 262 2.97 2.80 -17.09
C GLU A 262 2.87 3.15 -15.61
N VAL A 263 3.84 3.90 -15.09
CA VAL A 263 3.80 4.39 -13.71
C VAL A 263 2.68 5.42 -13.61
N CYS A 264 1.43 4.98 -13.41
CA CYS A 264 0.38 5.86 -12.93
C CYS A 264 0.70 6.20 -11.47
N THR A 265 1.52 7.22 -11.28
CA THR A 265 1.69 7.90 -9.99
C THR A 265 0.48 8.80 -9.77
N LEU A 266 -0.70 8.21 -9.62
CA LEU A 266 -1.85 8.89 -9.02
C LEU A 266 -1.88 8.58 -7.52
N PHE A 267 -0.83 9.01 -6.81
CA PHE A 267 -0.90 9.22 -5.38
C PHE A 267 -1.22 10.68 -5.14
N GLY A 268 -2.48 11.06 -5.40
CA GLY A 268 -3.02 12.33 -4.93
C GLY A 268 -3.46 12.15 -3.48
N TYR A 269 -2.83 12.85 -2.55
CA TYR A 269 -3.45 13.08 -1.25
C TYR A 269 -4.72 13.90 -1.49
N GLN A 270 -5.90 13.32 -1.26
CA GLN A 270 -7.12 14.12 -1.21
C GLN A 270 -7.04 15.01 0.03
N THR A 271 -6.70 16.28 -0.17
CA THR A 271 -6.98 17.31 0.81
C THR A 271 -8.48 17.53 0.78
N ASN A 272 -9.17 17.20 1.88
CA ASN A 272 -10.61 17.42 2.04
C ASN A 272 -10.96 18.91 1.84
N SER A 273 -11.27 19.29 0.62
CA SER A 273 -12.05 20.48 0.31
C SER A 273 -12.76 20.23 -1.02
N SER A 274 -14.07 20.02 -0.93
CA SER A 274 -15.05 19.77 -2.01
C SER A 274 -15.12 18.34 -2.57
N LEU A 275 -16.37 17.84 -2.55
CA LEU A 275 -16.82 16.48 -2.81
C LEU A 275 -17.19 16.26 -4.29
N ASP A 276 -16.59 17.03 -5.20
CA ASP A 276 -16.99 17.03 -6.61
C ASP A 276 -15.82 16.65 -7.51
N PHE A 277 -15.70 15.35 -7.82
CA PHE A 277 -15.06 14.95 -9.06
C PHE A 277 -15.87 13.86 -9.75
N ILE A 278 -16.47 14.22 -10.88
CA ILE A 278 -17.11 13.32 -11.84
C ILE A 278 -15.98 12.65 -12.64
N PRO A 279 -15.90 11.31 -12.70
CA PRO A 279 -14.81 10.62 -13.39
C PRO A 279 -15.10 10.60 -14.91
N SER A 280 -14.66 11.64 -15.64
CA SER A 280 -14.77 11.65 -17.10
C SER A 280 -13.46 11.66 -17.86
N GLN A 281 -12.29 11.75 -17.21
CA GLN A 281 -11.00 11.69 -17.92
C GLN A 281 -9.96 10.87 -17.16
N LEU A 282 -10.10 9.55 -17.28
CA LEU A 282 -9.01 8.58 -17.07
C LEU A 282 -8.30 8.39 -18.42
N GLU A 283 -7.53 9.38 -18.84
CA GLU A 283 -6.51 9.20 -19.87
C GLU A 283 -5.14 9.29 -19.21
N CYS A 284 -4.44 8.16 -19.20
CA CYS A 284 -3.03 8.10 -18.82
C CYS A 284 -2.23 8.93 -19.84
N PHE A 285 -1.50 9.93 -19.36
CA PHE A 285 -0.37 10.51 -20.08
C PHE A 285 0.88 9.65 -19.88
#